data_AF-D2V4K1-F1
#
_entry.id   AF-D2V4K1-F1
#
_cell.length_a   1.000
_cell.length_b   1.000
_cell.length_c   1.000
_cell.angle_alpha   90.00
_cell.angle_beta   90.00
_cell.angle_gamma   90.00
#
_symmetry.space_group_name_H-M   'P 1'
#
loop_
_entity.id
_entity.type
_entity.pdbx_description
1 polymer ?
#
loop_
_entity_poly.entity_id
_entity_poly.type
_entity_poly.pdbx_seq_one_letter_code
_entity_poly.pdbx_strand_id
1 'polypeptide(L)'
;MDTNNNPATTATTSSWKVGHAVLQIVHIVWLVLQLIYHMAMMISYYRNSIPGYATADLILVLVCFFFLAMAAMGLVALFMPESRLTPVIASRMVKLNTMAYVLGMQYFTFIYLLLWVTGK
;
A
#
# COMPACT_ATOMS: atom_id res chain seq x y z
N MET A 1 4.14 -30.33 -46.59
CA MET A 1 3.79 -30.75 -45.22
C MET A 1 4.44 -29.70 -44.34
N ASP A 2 3.72 -28.60 -44.13
CA ASP A 2 4.28 -27.40 -43.54
C ASP A 2 4.27 -27.56 -42.02
N THR A 3 5.45 -27.81 -41.47
CA THR A 3 5.71 -27.78 -40.04
C THR A 3 5.55 -26.35 -39.57
N ASN A 4 4.36 -26.05 -39.05
CA ASN A 4 4.02 -24.76 -38.46
C ASN A 4 4.79 -24.63 -37.13
N ASN A 5 6.02 -24.13 -37.22
CA ASN A 5 6.84 -23.73 -36.08
C ASN A 5 6.24 -22.45 -35.48
N ASN A 6 5.19 -22.59 -34.68
CA ASN A 6 4.81 -21.53 -33.77
C ASN A 6 5.66 -21.69 -32.50
N PRO A 7 6.71 -20.86 -32.28
CA PRO A 7 7.28 -20.79 -30.96
C PRO A 7 6.16 -20.31 -30.04
N ALA A 8 5.76 -21.16 -29.09
CA ALA A 8 4.93 -20.74 -27.99
C ALA A 8 5.60 -19.50 -27.38
N THR A 9 5.02 -18.33 -27.63
CA THR A 9 5.47 -17.07 -27.06
C THR A 9 5.36 -17.21 -25.56
N THR A 10 6.46 -17.56 -24.91
CA THR A 10 6.66 -17.40 -23.47
C THR A 10 6.38 -15.94 -23.18
N ALA A 11 5.23 -15.69 -22.55
CA ALA A 11 4.81 -14.36 -22.13
C ALA A 11 5.90 -13.79 -21.21
N THR A 12 6.82 -13.03 -21.78
CA THR A 12 7.85 -12.31 -21.06
C THR A 12 7.12 -11.22 -20.28
N THR A 13 6.93 -11.44 -18.99
CA THR A 13 6.44 -10.39 -18.10
C THR A 13 7.41 -9.23 -18.17
N SER A 14 6.96 -8.08 -18.70
CA SER A 14 7.81 -6.90 -18.87
C SER A 14 8.49 -6.55 -17.54
N SER A 15 9.80 -6.30 -17.52
CA SER A 15 10.58 -5.97 -16.31
C SER A 15 9.96 -4.82 -15.49
N TRP A 16 9.22 -3.93 -16.15
CA TRP A 16 8.41 -2.87 -15.53
C TRP A 16 7.34 -3.41 -14.57
N LYS A 17 6.56 -4.42 -14.98
CA LYS A 17 5.53 -5.06 -14.14
C LYS A 17 6.19 -5.69 -12.90
N VAL A 18 7.30 -6.39 -13.10
CA VAL A 18 8.02 -7.03 -11.99
C VAL A 18 8.55 -5.99 -11.00
N GLY A 19 9.20 -4.92 -11.47
CA GLY A 19 9.73 -3.87 -10.62
C GLY A 19 8.66 -3.15 -9.79
N HIS A 20 7.51 -2.83 -10.39
CA HIS A 20 6.39 -2.24 -9.66
C HIS A 20 5.70 -3.21 -8.70
N ALA A 21 5.61 -4.49 -9.05
CA ALA A 21 5.09 -5.52 -8.14
C ALA A 21 5.96 -5.61 -6.87
N VAL A 22 7.29 -5.67 -7.01
CA VAL A 22 8.22 -5.72 -5.86
C VAL A 22 8.07 -4.49 -4.98
N LEU A 23 8.10 -3.29 -5.56
CA LEU A 23 7.94 -2.05 -4.82
C LEU A 23 6.62 -2.02 -4.04
N GLN A 24 5.55 -2.48 -4.67
CA GLN A 24 4.23 -2.53 -4.07
C GLN A 24 4.12 -3.55 -2.93
N ILE A 25 4.77 -4.71 -3.07
CA ILE A 25 4.88 -5.71 -1.99
C ILE A 25 5.63 -5.11 -0.80
N VAL A 26 6.74 -4.41 -1.03
CA VAL A 26 7.51 -3.75 0.04
C VAL A 26 6.62 -2.74 0.79
N HIS A 27 5.84 -1.92 0.07
CA HIS A 27 4.90 -0.99 0.67
C HIS A 27 3.80 -1.69 1.47
N ILE A 28 3.25 -2.80 0.97
CA ILE A 28 2.24 -3.59 1.68
C ILE A 28 2.81 -4.15 2.99
N VAL A 29 4.01 -4.74 2.94
CA VAL A 29 4.69 -5.26 4.14
C VAL A 29 4.90 -4.15 5.16
N TRP A 30 5.36 -2.98 4.72
CA TRP A 30 5.54 -1.84 5.61
C TRP A 30 4.24 -1.34 6.22
N LEU A 31 3.15 -1.25 5.44
CA LEU A 31 1.82 -0.90 5.96
C LEU A 31 1.33 -1.89 7.02
N VAL A 32 1.57 -3.18 6.82
CA VAL A 32 1.20 -4.22 7.79
C VAL A 32 1.98 -4.03 9.10
N LEU A 33 3.27 -3.73 9.04
CA LEU A 33 4.07 -3.43 10.23
C LEU A 33 3.57 -2.19 10.97
N GLN A 34 3.26 -1.12 10.24
CA GLN A 34 2.68 0.09 10.82
C GLN A 34 1.32 -0.17 11.48
N LEU A 35 0.47 -0.96 10.83
CA LEU A 35 -0.83 -1.35 11.36
C LEU A 35 -0.68 -2.09 12.69
N ILE A 36 0.21 -3.09 12.76
CA ILE A 36 0.48 -3.84 13.99
C ILE A 36 1.00 -2.91 15.09
N TYR A 37 1.94 -2.02 14.74
CA TYR A 37 2.51 -1.05 15.68
C TYR A 37 1.42 -0.14 16.28
N HIS A 38 0.60 0.50 15.45
CA HIS A 38 -0.44 1.41 15.93
C HIS A 38 -1.54 0.67 16.70
N MET A 39 -1.88 -0.57 16.33
CA MET A 39 -2.78 -1.39 17.16
C MET A 39 -2.21 -1.67 18.55
N ALA A 40 -0.91 -1.98 18.65
CA ALA A 40 -0.25 -2.20 19.93
C ALA A 40 -0.19 -0.92 20.79
N MET A 41 0.13 0.23 20.17
CA MET A 41 0.16 1.52 20.85
C MET A 41 -1.23 1.96 21.32
N MET A 42 -2.25 1.81 20.47
CA MET A 42 -3.66 2.07 20.83
C MET A 42 -4.07 1.29 22.09
N ILE A 43 -3.78 -0.02 22.12
CA ILE A 43 -4.09 -0.88 23.28
C ILE A 43 -3.31 -0.40 24.52
N SER A 44 -2.03 -0.08 24.35
CA SER A 44 -1.18 0.44 25.44
C SER A 44 -1.74 1.73 26.03
N TYR A 45 -2.10 2.72 25.21
CA TYR A 45 -2.65 3.98 25.66
C TYR A 45 -4.05 3.84 26.27
N TYR A 46 -4.87 2.94 25.73
CA TYR A 46 -6.16 2.60 26.33
C TYR A 46 -5.99 2.02 27.73
N ARG A 47 -5.05 1.09 27.92
CA ARG A 47 -4.74 0.51 29.25
C ARG A 47 -4.19 1.54 30.23
N ASN A 48 -3.41 2.50 29.75
CA ASN A 48 -2.86 3.58 30.58
C ASN A 48 -3.82 4.77 30.76
N SER A 49 -5.08 4.65 30.31
CA SER A 49 -6.10 5.70 30.42
C SER A 49 -5.68 7.04 29.82
N ILE A 50 -4.97 7.02 28.68
CA ILE A 50 -4.58 8.22 27.94
C ILE A 50 -5.40 8.29 26.64
N PRO A 51 -6.68 8.70 26.70
CA PRO A 51 -7.64 8.51 25.62
C PRO A 51 -7.29 9.30 24.35
N GLY A 52 -6.64 10.47 24.48
CA GLY A 52 -6.24 11.28 23.32
C GLY A 52 -5.28 10.55 22.37
N TYR A 53 -4.26 9.89 22.91
CA TYR A 53 -3.33 9.11 22.10
C TYR A 53 -3.98 7.84 21.55
N ALA A 54 -4.83 7.16 22.34
CA ALA A 54 -5.56 5.99 21.86
C ALA A 54 -6.49 6.33 20.68
N THR A 55 -7.21 7.46 20.73
CA THR A 55 -8.04 7.93 19.61
C THR A 55 -7.18 8.30 18.40
N ALA A 56 -6.01 8.90 18.61
CA ALA A 56 -5.12 9.21 17.52
C ALA A 56 -4.58 7.96 16.82
N ASP A 57 -4.14 6.94 17.57
CA ASP A 57 -3.73 5.67 16.99
C ASP A 57 -4.88 4.95 16.28
N LEU A 58 -6.13 5.08 16.75
CA LEU A 58 -7.30 4.56 16.03
C LEU A 58 -7.46 5.22 14.64
N ILE A 59 -7.29 6.54 14.55
CA ILE A 59 -7.33 7.26 13.27
C ILE A 59 -6.21 6.75 12.35
N LEU A 60 -5.00 6.59 12.89
CA LEU A 60 -3.84 6.07 12.16
C LEU A 60 -4.09 4.64 11.64
N VAL A 61 -4.71 3.77 12.44
CA VAL A 61 -5.13 2.42 12.03
C VAL A 61 -6.13 2.46 10.86
N LEU A 62 -7.15 3.33 10.92
CA LEU A 62 -8.13 3.47 9.84
C LEU A 62 -7.48 3.94 8.53
N VAL A 63 -6.54 4.89 8.63
CA VAL A 63 -5.76 5.38 7.50
C VAL A 63 -4.88 4.26 6.93
N CYS A 64 -4.23 3.45 7.78
CA CYS A 64 -3.48 2.26 7.36
C CYS A 64 -4.35 1.28 6.57
N PHE A 65 -5.57 0.98 7.05
CA PHE A 65 -6.50 0.10 6.34
C PHE A 65 -6.91 0.64 4.98
N PHE A 66 -7.20 1.93 4.88
CA PHE A 66 -7.52 2.57 3.60
C PHE A 66 -6.37 2.41 2.59
N PHE A 67 -5.13 2.70 3.00
CA PHE A 67 -3.97 2.55 2.12
C PHE A 67 -3.67 1.09 1.78
N LEU A 68 -3.91 0.16 2.69
CA LEU A 68 -3.75 -1.27 2.42
C LEU A 68 -4.74 -1.76 1.34
N ALA A 69 -5.99 -1.30 1.40
CA ALA A 69 -7.00 -1.59 0.38
C ALA A 69 -6.62 -1.01 -0.99
N MET A 70 -6.15 0.26 -1.02
CA MET A 70 -5.64 0.89 -2.24
C MET A 70 -4.44 0.13 -2.83
N ALA A 71 -3.53 -0.33 -1.96
CA ALA A 71 -2.37 -1.10 -2.37
C ALA A 71 -2.74 -2.48 -2.94
N ALA A 72 -3.71 -3.16 -2.34
CA ALA A 72 -4.25 -4.41 -2.87
C ALA A 72 -4.90 -4.20 -4.25
N MET A 73 -5.72 -3.15 -4.42
CA MET A 73 -6.34 -2.84 -5.71
C MET A 73 -5.32 -2.55 -6.81
N GLY A 74 -4.25 -1.81 -6.49
CA GLY A 74 -3.18 -1.56 -7.45
C GLY A 74 -2.43 -2.84 -7.87
N LEU A 75 -2.27 -3.80 -6.95
CA LEU A 75 -1.57 -5.05 -7.22
C LEU A 75 -2.43 -5.92 -8.13
N VAL A 76 -3.73 -6.01 -7.84
CA VAL A 76 -4.71 -6.67 -8.69
C VAL A 76 -4.71 -6.05 -10.09
N ALA A 77 -4.70 -4.71 -10.21
CA ALA A 77 -4.67 -4.02 -11.49
C ALA A 77 -3.41 -4.32 -12.32
N LEU A 78 -2.27 -4.57 -11.67
CA LEU A 78 -1.00 -4.89 -12.32
C LEU A 78 -1.01 -6.29 -12.97
N PHE A 79 -1.75 -7.22 -12.38
CA PHE A 79 -1.88 -8.60 -12.85
C PHE A 79 -3.16 -8.88 -13.65
N MET A 80 -4.02 -7.87 -13.84
CA MET A 80 -5.16 -8.02 -14.76
C MET A 80 -4.67 -8.18 -16.21
N PRO A 81 -5.30 -9.07 -16.99
CA PRO A 81 -4.98 -9.22 -18.41
C PRO A 81 -5.29 -7.91 -19.16
N GLU A 82 -4.42 -7.55 -20.10
CA GLU A 82 -4.47 -6.28 -20.86
C GLU A 82 -5.75 -6.11 -21.68
N SER A 83 -6.49 -7.20 -21.92
CA SER A 83 -7.82 -7.19 -22.54
C SER A 83 -8.92 -6.60 -21.66
N ARG A 84 -8.70 -6.45 -20.35
CA ARG A 84 -9.69 -5.95 -19.38
C ARG A 84 -9.37 -4.58 -18.80
N LEU A 85 -8.10 -4.16 -18.87
CA LEU A 85 -7.66 -2.87 -18.34
C LEU A 85 -6.72 -2.18 -19.32
N THR A 86 -7.05 -0.96 -19.73
CA THR A 86 -6.17 -0.17 -20.58
C THR A 86 -4.84 0.08 -19.84
N PRO A 87 -3.68 -0.12 -20.48
CA PRO A 87 -2.37 0.02 -19.82
C PRO A 87 -2.15 1.42 -19.20
N VAL A 88 -2.78 2.46 -19.75
CA VAL A 88 -2.80 3.82 -19.18
C VAL A 88 -3.47 3.86 -17.81
N ILE A 89 -4.59 3.14 -17.63
CA ILE A 89 -5.33 3.08 -16.36
C ILE A 89 -4.50 2.31 -15.32
N ALA A 90 -3.91 1.18 -15.70
CA ALA A 90 -3.03 0.40 -14.82
C ALA A 90 -1.84 1.25 -14.32
N SER A 91 -1.16 1.98 -15.22
CA SER A 91 -0.06 2.87 -14.85
C SER A 91 -0.51 4.01 -13.91
N ARG A 92 -1.69 4.59 -14.14
CA ARG A 92 -2.27 5.62 -13.26
C ARG A 92 -2.61 5.07 -11.87
N MET A 93 -3.16 3.86 -11.78
CA MET A 93 -3.48 3.21 -10.49
C MET A 93 -2.20 2.90 -9.70
N VAL A 94 -1.14 2.43 -10.36
CA VAL A 94 0.16 2.18 -9.70
C VAL A 94 0.81 3.49 -9.22
N LYS A 95 0.76 4.56 -10.04
CA LYS A 95 1.24 5.89 -9.63
C LYS A 95 0.43 6.46 -8.47
N LEU A 96 -0.90 6.38 -8.54
CA LEU A 96 -1.81 6.82 -7.49
C LEU A 96 -1.50 6.08 -6.18
N ASN A 97 -1.32 4.76 -6.24
CA ASN A 97 -0.98 3.96 -5.07
C ASN A 97 0.38 4.35 -4.48
N THR A 98 1.39 4.57 -5.33
CA THR A 98 2.72 5.01 -4.87
C THR A 98 2.67 6.40 -4.23
N MET A 99 1.95 7.36 -4.83
CA MET A 99 1.76 8.70 -4.27
C MET A 99 0.94 8.68 -2.99
N ALA A 100 -0.14 7.90 -2.95
CA ALA A 100 -0.98 7.70 -1.78
C ALA A 100 -0.15 7.15 -0.60
N TYR A 101 0.74 6.19 -0.87
CA TYR A 101 1.64 5.65 0.14
C TYR A 101 2.64 6.70 0.66
N VAL A 102 3.30 7.45 -0.22
CA VAL A 102 4.27 8.50 0.19
C VAL A 102 3.58 9.60 0.99
N LEU A 103 2.42 10.08 0.54
CA LEU A 103 1.62 11.06 1.25
C LEU A 103 1.10 10.51 2.58
N GLY A 104 0.66 9.25 2.60
CA GLY A 104 0.26 8.55 3.81
C GLY A 104 1.38 8.55 4.83
N MET A 105 2.59 8.10 4.46
CA MET A 105 3.77 8.09 5.33
C MET A 105 4.11 9.49 5.87
N GLN A 106 4.04 10.53 5.04
CA GLN A 106 4.23 11.91 5.51
C GLN A 106 3.16 12.34 6.51
N TYR A 107 1.90 11.97 6.28
CA TYR A 107 0.80 12.20 7.23
C TYR A 107 0.99 11.46 8.55
N PHE A 108 1.41 10.19 8.52
CA PHE A 108 1.74 9.41 9.73
C PHE A 108 2.84 10.11 10.54
N THR A 109 3.93 10.50 9.87
CA THR A 109 5.03 11.22 10.54
C THR A 109 4.58 12.56 11.10
N PHE A 110 3.78 13.33 10.35
CA PHE A 110 3.27 14.62 10.81
C PHE A 110 2.34 14.48 12.01
N ILE A 111 1.38 13.56 11.98
CA ILE A 111 0.45 13.33 13.10
C ILE A 111 1.24 12.84 14.33
N TYR A 112 2.20 11.94 14.14
CA TYR A 112 3.04 11.47 15.25
C TYR A 112 3.86 12.61 15.88
N LEU A 113 4.48 13.46 15.05
CA LEU A 113 5.21 14.65 15.51
C LEU A 113 4.28 15.65 16.20
N LEU A 114 3.08 15.87 15.65
CA LEU A 114 2.09 16.76 16.24
C LEU A 114 1.69 16.26 17.63
N LEU A 115 1.35 14.97 17.77
CA LEU A 115 1.00 14.35 19.05
C LEU A 115 2.15 14.41 20.06
N TRP A 116 3.39 14.19 19.60
CA TRP A 116 4.58 14.33 20.44
C TRP A 116 4.73 15.75 21.00
N VAL A 117 4.46 16.77 20.18
CA VAL A 117 4.56 18.18 20.58
C VAL A 117 3.38 18.60 21.46
N THR A 118 2.16 18.16 21.14
CA THR A 118 0.92 18.63 21.79
C THR A 118 0.51 17.80 22.99
N GLY A 119 1.02 16.58 23.15
CA GLY A 119 0.59 15.68 24.21
C GLY A 119 1.31 15.87 25.55
N LYS A 120 1.63 17.13 25.86
CA LYS A 120 1.88 17.60 27.23
C LYS A 120 0.58 17.98 27.91
#